data_AF-A0A934ZE88-F1
#
_entry.id   AF-A0A934ZE88-F1
#
_cell.length_a   1.000
_cell.length_b   1.000
_cell.length_c   1.000
_cell.angle_alpha   90.00
_cell.angle_beta   90.00
_cell.angle_gamma   90.00
#
_symmetry.space_group_name_H-M   'P 1'
#
loop_
_entity.id
_entity.type
_entity.pdbx_description
1 polymer ?
#
loop_
_entity_poly.entity_id
_entity_poly.type
_entity_poly.pdbx_seq_one_letter_code
_entity_poly.pdbx_strand_id
1 'polypeptide(L)'
;MSILLSPATLHVADLDEPVRTWLIEQRYDHFVGKHEGPLSWRDRLQPGSSGDVLPRWEVHPEAPDFVSVDGHDVLLPVDKVHHGQLRRMRAILSDDSRCLTLFLRDLSAHEGPEAGRFAFCEQAPGASWYLCTVWHEWFATR
;
A
#
# COMPACT_ATOMS: atom_id res chain seq x y z
N MET A 1 -9.38 17.14 9.54
CA MET A 1 -8.85 16.40 10.71
C MET A 1 -8.34 15.06 10.19
N SER A 2 -7.07 14.72 10.40
CA SER A 2 -6.50 13.46 9.92
C SER A 2 -6.53 12.40 11.03
N ILE A 3 -6.63 11.13 10.66
CA ILE A 3 -6.87 10.00 11.56
C ILE A 3 -5.75 8.97 11.35
N LEU A 4 -5.27 8.37 12.44
CA LEU A 4 -4.32 7.26 12.38
C LEU A 4 -4.93 6.07 11.63
N LEU A 5 -4.11 5.38 10.84
CA LEU A 5 -4.49 4.07 10.33
C LEU A 5 -4.53 3.09 11.52
N SER A 6 -5.53 2.23 11.54
CA SER A 6 -5.66 1.21 12.56
C SER A 6 -4.80 0.00 12.21
N PRO A 7 -4.36 -0.79 13.21
CA PRO A 7 -3.82 -2.12 12.94
C PRO A 7 -4.83 -2.96 12.13
N ALA A 8 -4.34 -3.68 11.12
CA ALA A 8 -5.17 -4.62 10.36
C ALA A 8 -5.52 -5.87 11.17
N THR A 9 -6.59 -6.54 10.75
CA THR A 9 -6.95 -7.87 11.27
C THR A 9 -6.32 -9.02 10.48
N LEU A 10 -5.94 -8.75 9.23
CA LEU A 10 -5.27 -9.66 8.31
C LEU A 10 -3.77 -9.34 8.21
N HIS A 11 -2.93 -10.34 7.99
CA HIS A 11 -1.54 -10.16 7.61
C HIS A 11 -1.21 -10.86 6.29
N VAL A 12 -0.25 -10.31 5.54
CA VAL A 12 0.22 -10.95 4.29
C VAL A 12 0.73 -12.38 4.53
N ALA A 13 1.35 -12.62 5.69
CA ALA A 13 1.81 -13.94 6.10
C ALA A 13 0.67 -14.97 6.25
N ASP A 14 -0.56 -14.51 6.53
CA ASP A 14 -1.73 -15.35 6.75
C ASP A 14 -2.50 -15.66 5.44
N LEU A 15 -2.11 -15.07 4.31
CA LEU A 15 -2.73 -15.34 3.01
C LEU A 15 -2.39 -16.75 2.51
N ASP A 16 -3.35 -17.46 1.92
CA ASP A 16 -3.06 -18.76 1.31
C ASP A 16 -2.14 -18.63 0.09
N GLU A 17 -1.41 -19.70 -0.22
CA GLU A 17 -0.41 -19.70 -1.30
C GLU A 17 -0.96 -19.31 -2.69
N PRO A 18 -2.17 -19.74 -3.11
CA PRO A 18 -2.76 -19.28 -4.36
C PRO A 18 -3.01 -17.76 -4.36
N VAL A 19 -3.41 -17.20 -3.22
CA VAL A 19 -3.67 -15.75 -3.07
C VAL A 19 -2.37 -14.97 -3.12
N ARG A 20 -1.31 -15.46 -2.46
CA ARG A 20 0.03 -14.86 -2.55
C ARG A 20 0.59 -14.89 -3.97
N THR A 21 0.39 -15.99 -4.69
CA THR A 21 0.81 -16.11 -6.09
C THR A 21 0.08 -15.09 -6.97
N TRP A 22 -1.25 -15.02 -6.86
CA TRP A 22 -2.05 -14.04 -7.57
C TRP A 22 -1.62 -12.60 -7.26
N LEU A 23 -1.34 -12.31 -5.99
CA LEU A 23 -0.90 -10.98 -5.54
C LEU A 23 0.43 -10.56 -6.19
N ILE A 24 1.39 -11.48 -6.31
CA ILE A 24 2.66 -11.24 -7.02
C ILE A 24 2.41 -10.90 -8.49
N GLU A 25 1.44 -11.56 -9.14
CA GLU A 25 1.10 -11.32 -10.54
C GLU A 25 0.41 -9.97 -10.77
N GLN A 26 -0.36 -9.47 -9.79
CA GLN A 26 -1.05 -8.18 -9.93
C GLN A 26 -0.09 -7.01 -10.05
N ARG A 27 1.16 -7.16 -9.61
CA ARG A 27 2.17 -6.09 -9.61
C ARG A 27 1.59 -4.79 -9.04
N TYR A 28 0.83 -4.90 -7.95
CA TYR A 28 0.18 -3.76 -7.33
C TYR A 28 1.27 -2.72 -6.98
N ASP A 29 1.01 -1.45 -7.31
CA ASP A 29 2.00 -0.34 -7.42
C ASP A 29 2.76 -0.21 -8.74
N HIS A 30 2.43 -0.97 -9.79
CA HIS A 30 3.02 -0.76 -11.12
C HIS A 30 2.48 0.53 -11.75
N PHE A 31 3.08 1.68 -11.42
CA PHE A 31 2.84 2.91 -12.13
C PHE A 31 3.76 3.01 -13.36
N VAL A 32 3.19 3.29 -14.53
CA VAL A 32 3.95 3.62 -15.75
C VAL A 32 4.30 5.12 -15.68
N GLY A 33 5.37 5.44 -14.94
CA GLY A 33 5.90 6.79 -14.70
C GLY A 33 7.32 6.76 -14.10
N LYS A 34 7.86 7.88 -13.60
CA LYS A 34 9.28 8.00 -13.14
C LYS A 34 9.74 7.02 -12.03
N HIS A 35 8.82 6.29 -11.41
CA HIS A 35 9.12 5.19 -10.53
C HIS A 35 8.53 3.94 -11.15
N GLU A 36 9.35 3.24 -11.92
CA GLU A 36 9.08 1.87 -12.33
C GLU A 36 9.01 1.07 -11.03
N GLY A 37 7.86 0.44 -10.74
CA GLY A 37 7.67 -0.35 -9.51
C GLY A 37 8.79 -1.37 -9.25
N PRO A 38 8.81 -2.07 -8.11
CA PRO A 38 9.96 -2.85 -7.68
C PRO A 38 10.47 -3.82 -8.76
N LEU A 39 11.79 -3.99 -8.90
CA LEU A 39 12.38 -4.95 -9.85
C LEU A 39 11.86 -6.39 -9.64
N SER A 40 11.39 -6.71 -8.43
CA SER A 40 10.75 -7.98 -8.10
C SER A 40 9.65 -7.83 -7.04
N TRP A 41 8.39 -8.07 -7.44
CA TRP A 41 7.24 -8.11 -6.52
C TRP A 41 7.26 -9.31 -5.57
N ARG A 42 7.91 -10.42 -5.96
CA ARG A 42 8.09 -11.57 -5.06
C ARG A 42 8.97 -11.17 -3.88
N ASP A 43 10.07 -10.50 -4.18
CA ASP A 43 11.05 -10.02 -3.21
C ASP A 43 10.46 -8.89 -2.36
N ARG A 44 9.63 -8.02 -2.96
CA ARG A 44 8.85 -7.00 -2.23
C ARG A 44 8.03 -7.59 -1.08
N LEU A 45 7.45 -8.78 -1.27
CA LEU A 45 6.63 -9.47 -0.26
C LEU A 45 7.44 -10.34 0.71
N GLN A 46 8.77 -10.42 0.57
CA GLN A 46 9.65 -11.24 1.40
C GLN A 46 10.79 -10.38 1.99
N PRO A 47 10.79 -10.11 3.31
CA PRO A 47 11.85 -9.33 3.93
C PRO A 47 13.23 -9.97 3.69
N GLY A 48 14.23 -9.17 3.31
CA GLY A 48 15.62 -9.64 3.20
C GLY A 48 16.02 -10.32 1.89
N SER A 49 15.23 -10.22 0.82
CA SER A 49 15.70 -10.50 -0.54
C SER A 49 16.95 -9.65 -0.85
N SER A 50 18.08 -10.30 -1.10
CA SER A 50 19.39 -9.73 -0.80
C SER A 50 19.72 -8.44 -1.57
N GLY A 51 20.26 -7.47 -0.82
CA GLY A 51 20.92 -6.28 -1.35
C GLY A 51 22.23 -6.54 -2.11
N ASP A 52 22.56 -7.82 -2.40
CA ASP A 52 23.68 -8.19 -3.27
C ASP A 52 23.28 -8.17 -4.76
N VAL A 53 21.98 -8.26 -5.08
CA VAL A 53 21.45 -8.28 -6.46
C VAL A 53 20.68 -7.00 -6.79
N LEU A 54 20.05 -6.36 -5.81
CA LEU A 54 19.22 -5.17 -6.02
C LEU A 54 19.92 -3.87 -5.58
N PRO A 55 19.69 -2.74 -6.26
CA PRO A 55 20.19 -1.44 -5.84
C PRO A 55 19.73 -1.10 -4.41
N ARG A 56 20.55 -0.33 -3.66
CA ARG A 56 20.22 0.09 -2.27
C ARG A 56 18.85 0.75 -2.12
N TRP A 57 18.38 1.47 -3.15
CA TRP A 57 17.07 2.13 -3.13
C TRP A 57 15.88 1.16 -3.26
N GLU A 58 16.13 -0.13 -3.56
CA GLU A 58 15.14 -1.22 -3.53
C GLU A 58 15.25 -2.12 -2.29
N VAL A 59 16.16 -1.81 -1.38
CA VAL A 59 16.26 -2.55 -0.12
C VAL A 59 15.08 -2.15 0.75
N HIS A 60 14.08 -3.03 0.80
CA HIS A 60 12.91 -2.89 1.66
C HIS A 60 13.21 -3.51 3.03
N PRO A 61 13.38 -2.71 4.09
CA PRO A 61 13.65 -3.23 5.44
C PRO A 61 12.54 -4.18 5.93
N GLU A 62 11.30 -3.96 5.51
CA GLU A 62 10.17 -4.84 5.82
C GLU A 62 9.25 -4.98 4.60
N ALA A 63 8.60 -6.15 4.49
CA ALA A 63 7.55 -6.35 3.49
C ALA A 63 6.33 -5.46 3.80
N PRO A 64 5.57 -5.05 2.77
CA PRO A 64 4.25 -4.47 2.96
C PRO A 64 3.34 -5.40 3.77
N ASP A 65 2.43 -4.80 4.52
CA ASP A 65 1.42 -5.53 5.29
C ASP A 65 0.09 -4.78 5.23
N PHE A 66 -0.98 -5.38 5.73
CA PHE A 66 -2.28 -4.72 5.74
C PHE A 66 -2.34 -3.59 6.77
N VAL A 67 -3.16 -2.59 6.46
CA VAL A 67 -3.66 -1.57 7.39
C VAL A 67 -5.19 -1.61 7.43
N SER A 68 -5.80 -1.28 8.57
CA SER A 68 -7.26 -1.15 8.64
C SER A 68 -7.70 0.30 8.43
N VAL A 69 -8.66 0.48 7.52
CA VAL A 69 -9.30 1.76 7.20
C VAL A 69 -10.81 1.61 7.29
N ASP A 70 -11.43 2.26 8.28
CA ASP A 70 -12.89 2.18 8.51
C ASP A 70 -13.42 0.72 8.57
N GLY A 71 -12.62 -0.20 9.12
CA GLY A 71 -12.97 -1.61 9.24
C GLY A 71 -12.66 -2.47 8.01
N HIS A 72 -12.04 -1.90 6.98
CA HIS A 72 -11.57 -2.62 5.80
C HIS A 72 -10.06 -2.82 5.87
N ASP A 73 -9.60 -4.06 5.70
CA ASP A 73 -8.17 -4.34 5.54
C ASP A 73 -7.72 -3.95 4.12
N VAL A 74 -6.65 -3.17 4.04
CA VAL A 74 -6.11 -2.61 2.80
C VAL A 74 -4.62 -2.91 2.73
N LEU A 75 -4.17 -3.50 1.63
CA LEU A 75 -2.75 -3.68 1.35
C LEU A 75 -2.23 -2.49 0.56
N LEU A 76 -1.44 -1.64 1.23
CA LEU A 76 -0.77 -0.49 0.61
C LEU A 76 0.62 -0.91 0.08
N PRO A 77 1.18 -0.21 -0.91
CA PRO A 77 2.45 -0.58 -1.50
C PRO A 77 3.67 0.02 -0.77
N VAL A 78 3.53 0.25 0.54
CA VAL A 78 4.58 0.80 1.40
C VAL A 78 4.99 -0.24 2.44
N ASP A 79 6.21 -0.13 2.95
CA ASP A 79 6.71 -1.03 3.99
C ASP A 79 5.91 -0.86 5.27
N LYS A 80 5.76 -1.94 6.05
CA LYS A 80 5.04 -1.92 7.32
C LYS A 80 5.57 -0.86 8.29
N VAL A 81 6.88 -0.62 8.33
CA VAL A 81 7.51 0.46 9.11
C VAL A 81 6.97 1.86 8.78
N HIS A 82 6.47 2.06 7.55
CA HIS A 82 5.95 3.35 7.09
C HIS A 82 4.49 3.60 7.49
N HIS A 83 3.74 2.56 7.87
CA HIS A 83 2.31 2.69 8.21
C HIS A 83 2.07 3.73 9.32
N GLY A 84 2.99 3.82 10.30
CA GLY A 84 2.92 4.78 11.39
C GLY A 84 3.07 6.25 10.96
N GLN A 85 3.54 6.52 9.75
CA GLN A 85 3.69 7.87 9.18
C GLN A 85 2.47 8.31 8.37
N LEU A 86 1.62 7.37 7.96
CA LEU A 86 0.44 7.68 7.16
C LEU A 86 -0.74 8.07 8.06
N ARG A 87 -1.46 9.12 7.66
CA ARG A 87 -2.69 9.58 8.29
C ARG A 87 -3.79 9.65 7.25
N ARG A 88 -4.91 9.00 7.51
CA ARG A 88 -6.08 9.14 6.66
C ARG A 88 -6.65 10.55 6.77
N MET A 89 -6.87 11.19 5.63
CA MET A 89 -7.63 12.42 5.51
C MET A 89 -9.08 12.14 5.08
N ARG A 90 -9.26 11.20 4.14
CA ARG A 90 -10.58 10.78 3.65
C ARG A 90 -10.51 9.34 3.15
N ALA A 91 -11.60 8.61 3.33
CA ALA A 91 -11.84 7.32 2.69
C ALA A 91 -13.23 7.39 2.02
N ILE A 92 -13.33 6.87 0.80
CA ILE A 92 -14.57 6.84 0.02
C ILE A 92 -14.73 5.41 -0.50
N LEU A 93 -15.71 4.70 0.05
CA LEU A 93 -16.13 3.40 -0.45
C LEU A 93 -17.09 3.59 -1.63
N SER A 94 -16.91 2.84 -2.71
CA SER A 94 -17.86 2.81 -3.82
C SER A 94 -19.19 2.18 -3.39
N ASP A 95 -20.27 2.53 -4.09
CA ASP A 95 -21.63 2.04 -3.77
C ASP A 95 -21.73 0.50 -3.83
N ASP A 96 -20.99 -0.12 -4.76
CA ASP A 96 -20.90 -1.57 -4.90
C ASP A 96 -19.88 -2.23 -3.96
N SER A 97 -19.21 -1.45 -3.11
CA SER A 97 -18.15 -1.90 -2.19
C SER A 97 -16.97 -2.61 -2.87
N ARG A 98 -16.77 -2.37 -4.17
CA ARG A 98 -15.64 -2.96 -4.92
C ARG A 98 -14.39 -2.10 -4.92
N CYS A 99 -14.52 -0.81 -4.64
CA CYS A 99 -13.41 0.13 -4.67
C CYS A 99 -13.38 0.98 -3.40
N LEU A 100 -12.18 1.19 -2.87
CA LEU A 100 -11.91 2.10 -1.75
C LEU A 100 -10.90 3.14 -2.20
N THR A 101 -11.31 4.41 -2.19
CA THR A 101 -10.42 5.53 -2.51
C THR A 101 -9.95 6.19 -1.23
N LEU A 102 -8.63 6.32 -1.06
CA LEU A 102 -8.00 6.90 0.11
C LEU A 102 -7.24 8.17 -0.24
N PHE A 103 -7.43 9.18 0.60
CA PHE A 103 -6.60 10.38 0.65
C PHE A 103 -5.85 10.34 1.97
N LEU A 104 -4.52 10.33 1.91
CA LEU A 104 -3.64 10.17 3.05
C LEU A 104 -2.66 11.34 3.14
N ARG A 105 -2.23 11.67 4.35
CA ARG A 105 -1.10 12.55 4.62
C ARG A 105 0.06 11.70 5.14
N ASP A 106 1.21 11.80 4.51
CA ASP A 106 2.47 11.23 4.94
C ASP A 106 3.20 12.25 5.84
N LEU A 107 3.52 11.84 7.07
CA LEU A 107 4.19 12.67 8.06
C LEU A 107 5.72 12.60 7.97
N SER A 108 6.28 11.70 7.18
CA SER A 108 7.74 11.67 6.95
C SER A 108 8.20 12.72 5.94
N ALA A 109 7.28 13.27 5.15
CA ALA A 109 7.55 14.29 4.14
C ALA A 109 7.48 15.72 4.71
N HIS A 110 8.13 16.65 4.03
CA HIS A 110 8.00 18.08 4.33
C HIS A 110 6.57 18.60 4.08
N GLU A 111 6.22 19.74 4.69
CA GLU A 111 4.89 20.31 4.54
C GLU A 111 4.65 20.80 3.11
N GLY A 112 3.56 20.33 2.50
CA GLY A 112 3.18 20.75 1.15
C GLY A 112 2.46 19.64 0.40
N PRO A 113 2.34 19.76 -0.93
CA PRO A 113 1.79 18.71 -1.77
C PRO A 113 2.52 17.38 -1.59
N GLU A 114 3.83 17.40 -1.33
CA GLU A 114 4.68 16.22 -1.13
C GLU A 114 4.27 15.37 0.08
N ALA A 115 3.49 15.92 1.02
CA ALA A 115 2.90 15.16 2.11
C ALA A 115 1.63 14.41 1.69
N GLY A 116 1.08 14.63 0.50
CA GLY A 116 -0.10 13.93 0.02
C GLY A 116 0.23 12.55 -0.57
N ARG A 117 -0.54 11.52 -0.18
CA ARG A 117 -0.67 10.24 -0.90
C ARG A 117 -2.12 9.91 -1.27
N PHE A 118 -2.35 9.65 -2.54
CA PHE A 118 -3.63 9.12 -3.03
C PHE A 118 -3.49 7.61 -3.25
N ALA A 119 -4.49 6.84 -2.80
CA ALA A 119 -4.59 5.43 -3.10
C ALA A 119 -5.95 5.12 -3.72
N PHE A 120 -5.96 4.42 -4.85
CA PHE A 120 -7.13 3.73 -5.36
C PHE A 120 -6.96 2.24 -5.10
N CYS A 121 -7.91 1.66 -4.38
CA CYS A 121 -7.84 0.27 -3.97
C CYS A 121 -9.05 -0.49 -4.50
N GLU A 122 -8.82 -1.70 -4.99
CA GLU A 122 -9.84 -2.60 -5.52
C GLU A 122 -9.98 -3.82 -4.62
N GLN A 123 -11.21 -4.29 -4.43
CA GLN A 123 -11.49 -5.48 -3.65
C GLN A 123 -10.81 -6.69 -4.29
N ALA A 124 -10.05 -7.44 -3.52
CA ALA A 124 -9.45 -8.67 -4.02
C ALA A 124 -10.52 -9.72 -4.37
N PRO A 125 -10.36 -10.50 -5.45
CA PRO A 125 -11.38 -11.45 -5.90
C PRO A 125 -11.82 -12.43 -4.81
N GLY A 126 -13.11 -12.42 -4.47
CA GLY A 126 -13.69 -13.31 -3.46
C GLY A 126 -13.27 -13.02 -2.01
N ALA A 127 -12.62 -11.89 -1.76
CA ALA A 127 -12.13 -11.52 -0.43
C ALA A 127 -12.80 -10.25 0.12
N SER A 128 -12.67 -10.02 1.43
CA SER A 128 -13.20 -8.83 2.12
C SER A 128 -12.17 -7.70 2.29
N TRP A 129 -10.99 -7.83 1.68
CA TRP A 129 -9.88 -6.88 1.77
C TRP A 129 -9.60 -6.22 0.41
N TYR A 130 -8.89 -5.10 0.43
CA TYR A 130 -8.60 -4.28 -0.75
C TYR A 130 -7.11 -4.25 -1.07
N LEU A 131 -6.81 -4.25 -2.36
CA LEU A 131 -5.46 -4.11 -2.90
C LEU A 131 -5.30 -2.72 -3.48
N CYS A 132 -4.27 -1.97 -3.06
CA CYS A 132 -3.96 -0.69 -3.67
C CYS A 132 -3.40 -0.89 -5.09
N THR A 133 -4.15 -0.53 -6.12
CA THR A 133 -3.75 -0.66 -7.54
C THR A 133 -3.21 0.64 -8.12
N VAL A 134 -3.58 1.80 -7.56
CA VAL A 134 -2.97 3.09 -7.90
C VAL A 134 -2.48 3.77 -6.63
N TRP A 135 -1.20 4.10 -6.59
CA TRP A 135 -0.59 4.92 -5.54
C TRP A 135 0.05 6.15 -6.18
N HIS A 136 -0.29 7.33 -5.68
CA HIS A 136 0.24 8.57 -6.23
C HIS A 136 0.69 9.49 -5.10
N GLU A 137 1.94 9.93 -5.18
CA GLU A 137 2.50 10.92 -4.28
C GLU A 137 2.14 12.35 -4.75
N TRP A 138 2.28 13.36 -3.90
CA TRP A 138 2.16 14.76 -4.34
C TRP A 138 0.72 15.19 -4.71
N PHE A 139 -0.17 15.21 -3.71
CA PHE A 139 -1.47 15.87 -3.85
C PHE A 139 -1.66 16.94 -2.77
N ALA A 140 -2.43 17.98 -3.08
CA ALA A 140 -2.64 19.08 -2.14
C ALA A 140 -3.40 18.61 -0.88
N THR A 141 -2.76 18.73 0.28
CA THR A 141 -3.29 18.27 1.58
C THR A 141 -3.98 19.37 2.39
N ARG A 142 -4.31 20.51 1.76
CA ARG A 142 -4.97 21.66 2.41
C ARG A 142 -6.41 21.36 2.80
#